data_AF-A0A1B6CX26-F1
#
_entry.id   AF-A0A1B6CX26-F1
#
_cell.length_a   1.000
_cell.length_b   1.000
_cell.length_c   1.000
_cell.angle_alpha   90.00
_cell.angle_beta   90.00
_cell.angle_gamma   90.00
#
_symmetry.space_group_name_H-M   'P 1'
#
loop_
_entity.id
_entity.type
_entity.pdbx_description
1 polymer ?
#
loop_
_entity_poly.entity_id
_entity_poly.type
_entity_poly.pdbx_seq_one_letter_code
_entity_poly.pdbx_strand_id
1 'polypeptide(L)'
;MVYLLPNWGMGESQLHNQINFNQQLHTADLLSQLSSDRCKDQDDDEVSLLPLNNQVGGHTRLMLLDQLTICKPLNHKELEFYENIPHDIQMFVPKYKGTFKSSLLLAKLDQIH
;
A
#
# COMPACT_ATOMS: atom_id res chain seq x y z
N MET A 1 -1.27 -6.35 -6.65
CA MET A 1 0.09 -6.90 -6.50
C MET A 1 0.80 -6.15 -5.39
N VAL A 2 1.56 -6.85 -4.54
CA VAL A 2 2.21 -6.31 -3.33
C VAL A 2 3.73 -6.48 -3.43
N TYR A 3 4.48 -5.44 -3.08
CA TYR A 3 5.93 -5.41 -3.17
C TYR A 3 6.55 -4.81 -1.93
N LEU A 4 7.74 -5.27 -1.57
CA LEU A 4 8.59 -4.55 -0.63
C LEU A 4 9.26 -3.38 -1.32
N LEU A 5 9.30 -2.24 -0.61
CA LEU A 5 10.12 -1.11 -0.99
C LEU A 5 11.60 -1.55 -1.00
N PRO A 6 12.30 -1.38 -2.13
CA PRO A 6 13.72 -1.63 -2.17
C PRO A 6 14.46 -0.54 -1.39
N ASN A 7 15.63 -0.89 -0.87
CA ASN A 7 16.57 0.00 -0.19
C ASN A 7 17.26 1.04 -1.11
N TRP A 8 16.72 1.20 -2.33
CA TRP A 8 17.31 1.96 -3.44
C TRP A 8 16.15 2.65 -4.17
N GLY A 9 16.20 3.99 -4.23
CA GLY A 9 15.13 4.79 -4.85
C GLY A 9 13.90 4.99 -3.95
N MET A 10 13.06 5.97 -4.31
CA MET A 10 11.80 6.33 -3.61
C MET A 10 11.91 6.92 -2.19
N GLY A 11 13.03 7.55 -1.81
CA GLY A 11 13.08 8.50 -0.68
C GLY A 11 12.48 7.99 0.64
N GLU A 12 12.99 6.85 1.15
CA GLU A 12 12.47 6.12 2.32
C GLU A 12 12.10 7.00 3.52
N SER A 13 12.97 7.95 3.88
CA SER A 13 12.73 8.87 5.00
C SER A 13 11.48 9.72 4.82
N GLN A 14 11.15 10.09 3.58
CA GLN A 14 9.94 10.86 3.26
C GLN A 14 8.69 9.98 3.38
N LEU A 15 8.76 8.71 2.98
CA LEU A 15 7.66 7.76 3.08
C LEU A 15 7.37 7.36 4.54
N HIS A 16 8.41 7.20 5.35
CA HIS A 16 8.27 6.95 6.78
C HIS A 16 7.53 8.10 7.48
N ASN A 17 7.91 9.35 7.16
CA ASN A 17 7.22 10.53 7.67
C ASN A 17 5.75 10.60 7.19
N GLN A 18 5.49 10.22 5.94
CA GLN A 18 4.14 10.19 5.40
C GLN A 18 3.24 9.23 6.19
N ILE A 19 3.69 8.00 6.43
CA ILE A 19 2.87 7.00 7.12
C ILE A 19 2.64 7.41 8.57
N ASN A 20 3.67 7.89 9.27
CA ASN A 20 3.53 8.33 10.66
C ASN A 20 2.55 9.50 10.78
N PHE A 21 2.61 10.47 9.87
CA PHE A 21 1.67 11.60 9.83
C PHE A 21 0.21 11.12 9.63
N ASN A 22 -0.02 10.20 8.69
CA ASN A 22 -1.36 9.69 8.42
C ASN A 22 -1.89 8.80 9.56
N GLN A 23 -1.03 8.00 10.20
CA GLN A 23 -1.41 7.24 11.40
C GLN A 23 -1.78 8.16 12.56
N GLN A 24 -1.07 9.28 12.72
CA GLN A 24 -1.41 10.28 13.75
C GLN A 24 -2.77 10.95 13.47
N LEU A 25 -3.09 11.25 12.20
CA LEU A 25 -4.43 11.74 11.83
C LEU A 25 -5.52 10.71 12.14
N HIS A 26 -5.32 9.44 11.79
CA HIS A 26 -6.30 8.39 12.08
C HIS A 26 -6.54 8.17 13.57
N THR A 27 -5.49 8.26 14.40
CA THR A 27 -5.66 8.15 15.86
C THR A 27 -6.43 9.35 16.44
N ALA A 28 -6.22 10.56 15.90
CA ALA A 28 -7.01 11.72 16.30
C ALA A 28 -8.50 11.58 15.92
N ASP A 29 -8.79 11.08 14.71
CA ASP A 29 -10.16 10.81 14.27
C ASP A 29 -10.83 9.73 15.13
N LEU A 30 -10.10 8.66 15.47
CA LEU A 30 -10.62 7.58 16.31
C LEU A 30 -10.90 8.07 17.74
N LEU A 31 -10.03 8.90 18.32
CA LEU A 31 -10.25 9.52 19.63
C LEU A 31 -11.46 10.47 19.64
N SER A 32 -11.69 11.20 18.54
CA SER A 32 -12.91 12.01 18.38
C SER A 32 -14.17 11.14 18.29
N GLN A 33 -14.10 9.99 17.62
CA GLN A 33 -15.23 9.06 17.48
C GLN A 33 -15.54 8.29 18.77
N LEU A 34 -14.53 7.96 19.58
CA LEU A 34 -14.70 7.34 20.91
C LEU A 34 -15.44 8.24 21.93
N SER A 35 -15.60 9.53 21.61
CA SER A 35 -16.39 10.49 22.39
C SER A 35 -17.91 10.36 22.15
N SER A 36 -18.35 9.56 21.17
CA SER A 36 -19.75 9.34 20.82
C SER A 36 -20.04 7.86 20.58
N ASP A 37 -20.65 7.24 21.58
CA ASP A 37 -21.29 5.92 21.60
C ASP A 37 -20.45 4.63 21.59
N ARG A 38 -20.80 3.75 22.53
CA ARG A 38 -20.31 2.37 22.68
C ARG A 38 -21.01 1.41 21.71
N CYS A 39 -20.36 0.25 21.51
CA CYS A 39 -20.79 -0.98 20.85
C CYS A 39 -20.50 -1.07 19.34
N LYS A 40 -19.27 -1.49 18.98
CA LYS A 40 -19.00 -2.23 17.74
C LYS A 40 -17.99 -3.34 18.03
N ASP A 41 -18.50 -4.55 18.27
CA ASP A 41 -17.78 -5.80 18.07
C ASP A 41 -17.75 -6.08 16.56
N GLN A 42 -16.74 -5.59 15.84
CA GLN A 42 -16.41 -6.06 14.48
C GLN A 42 -14.89 -5.93 14.28
N ASP A 43 -14.19 -7.05 14.48
CA ASP A 43 -12.84 -7.28 13.96
C ASP A 43 -12.91 -7.40 12.42
N ASP A 44 -13.30 -6.31 11.75
CA ASP A 44 -12.90 -6.09 10.37
C ASP A 44 -11.55 -5.38 10.45
N ASP A 45 -10.47 -6.11 10.18
CA ASP A 45 -9.12 -5.57 10.01
C ASP A 45 -9.12 -4.58 8.82
N GLU A 46 -9.63 -3.37 9.03
CA GLU A 46 -9.65 -2.33 8.01
C GLU A 46 -8.22 -1.88 7.76
N VAL A 47 -7.66 -2.37 6.66
CA VAL A 47 -6.34 -1.98 6.19
C VAL A 47 -6.43 -0.59 5.54
N SER A 48 -5.81 0.39 6.19
CA SER A 48 -5.63 1.73 5.63
C SER A 48 -4.57 1.71 4.53
N LEU A 49 -4.92 2.21 3.34
CA LEU A 49 -3.95 2.45 2.27
C LEU A 49 -3.79 3.93 2.00
N LEU A 50 -2.56 4.34 1.75
CA LEU A 50 -2.21 5.73 1.47
C LEU A 50 -1.64 5.87 0.07
N PRO A 51 -1.91 6.96 -0.66
CA PRO A 51 -1.27 7.21 -1.95
C PRO A 51 0.25 7.29 -1.80
N LEU A 52 1.03 6.78 -2.76
CA LEU A 52 2.48 6.96 -2.75
C LEU A 52 2.84 8.39 -3.18
N ASN A 53 3.32 9.24 -2.26
CA ASN A 53 3.51 10.68 -2.52
C ASN A 53 4.56 11.00 -3.60
N ASN A 54 5.60 10.19 -3.71
CA ASN A 54 6.69 10.39 -4.65
C ASN A 54 6.52 9.56 -5.93
N GLN A 55 5.29 9.18 -6.28
CA GLN A 55 5.00 8.59 -7.57
C GLN A 55 5.25 9.63 -8.68
N VAL A 56 6.24 9.36 -9.53
CA VAL A 56 6.70 10.29 -10.59
C VAL A 56 6.14 9.99 -11.99
N GLY A 57 5.25 8.99 -12.15
CA GLY A 57 4.62 8.69 -13.44
C GLY A 57 3.72 7.44 -13.45
N GLY A 58 3.16 7.15 -14.64
CA GLY A 58 2.33 5.97 -14.92
C GLY A 58 0.82 6.17 -14.72
N HIS A 59 0.01 5.39 -15.43
CA HIS A 59 -1.46 5.37 -15.28
C HIS A 59 -1.94 4.50 -14.11
N THR A 60 -1.04 3.70 -13.53
CA THR A 60 -1.33 2.81 -12.43
C THR A 60 -0.93 3.46 -11.12
N ARG A 61 -1.89 3.66 -10.22
CA ARG A 61 -1.64 4.22 -8.89
C ARG A 61 -0.88 3.22 -8.01
N LEU A 62 0.15 3.70 -7.32
CA LEU A 62 0.84 2.97 -6.25
C LEU A 62 0.33 3.45 -4.90
N MET A 63 0.09 2.52 -3.98
CA MET A 63 -0.36 2.84 -2.63
C MET A 63 0.48 2.14 -1.59
N LEU A 64 0.79 2.85 -0.51
CA LEU A 64 1.46 2.35 0.68
C LEU A 64 0.47 1.51 1.50
N LEU A 65 0.88 0.29 1.80
CA LEU A 65 0.21 -0.61 2.74
C LEU A 65 0.79 -0.44 4.15
N ASP A 66 2.12 -0.35 4.23
CA ASP A 66 2.86 -0.08 5.45
C ASP A 66 4.19 0.63 5.11
N GLN A 67 5.07 0.80 6.09
CA GLN A 67 6.33 1.54 5.95
C GLN A 67 7.26 0.97 4.88
N LEU A 68 7.18 -0.33 4.60
CA LEU A 68 8.08 -1.05 3.70
C LEU A 68 7.33 -1.77 2.58
N THR A 69 6.02 -1.60 2.47
CA THR A 69 5.19 -2.37 1.55
C THR A 69 4.30 -1.45 0.74
N ILE A 70 4.37 -1.60 -0.57
CA ILE A 70 3.47 -0.94 -1.53
C ILE A 70 2.60 -1.96 -2.24
N CYS A 71 1.47 -1.49 -2.73
CA CYS A 71 0.57 -2.25 -3.57
C CYS A 71 0.14 -1.45 -4.79
N LYS A 72 -0.29 -2.18 -5.81
CA LYS A 72 -0.88 -1.64 -7.03
C LYS A 72 -1.91 -2.61 -7.62
N PRO A 73 -2.79 -2.18 -8.53
CA PRO A 73 -3.70 -3.07 -9.26
C PRO A 73 -2.99 -4.31 -9.87
N LEU A 74 -3.75 -5.39 -10.05
CA LEU A 74 -3.22 -6.62 -10.65
C LEU A 74 -2.92 -6.42 -12.14
N ASN A 75 -1.68 -6.71 -12.54
CA ASN A 75 -1.30 -6.83 -13.94
C ASN A 75 -0.85 -8.28 -14.21
N HIS A 76 -1.57 -8.99 -15.06
CA HIS A 76 -1.31 -10.41 -15.34
C HIS A 76 0.05 -10.66 -16.02
N LYS A 77 0.47 -9.78 -16.93
CA LYS A 77 1.79 -9.92 -17.60
C LYS A 77 2.94 -9.72 -16.62
N GLU A 78 2.76 -8.79 -15.69
CA GLU A 78 3.74 -8.55 -14.64
C GLU A 78 3.78 -9.69 -13.61
N LEU A 79 2.62 -10.26 -13.26
CA LEU A 79 2.54 -11.44 -12.41
C LEU A 79 3.33 -12.59 -13.02
N GLU A 80 3.11 -12.88 -14.30
CA GLU A 80 3.83 -13.93 -15.04
C GLU A 80 5.34 -13.69 -15.03
N PHE A 81 5.80 -12.44 -15.19
CA PHE A 81 7.20 -12.09 -15.05
C PHE A 81 7.76 -12.42 -13.67
N TYR A 82 7.06 -12.07 -12.59
CA TYR A 82 7.51 -12.34 -11.22
C TYR A 82 7.46 -13.83 -10.84
N GLU A 83 6.50 -14.59 -11.40
CA GLU A 83 6.41 -16.04 -11.22
C GLU A 83 7.55 -16.79 -11.92
N ASN A 84 8.13 -16.21 -12.97
CA ASN A 84 9.16 -16.83 -13.82
C ASN A 84 10.48 -16.05 -13.84
N ILE A 85 10.74 -15.22 -12.83
CA ILE A 85 11.88 -14.31 -12.85
C ILE A 85 13.22 -15.06 -12.81
N PRO A 86 14.17 -14.76 -13.73
CA PRO A 86 15.53 -15.28 -13.65
C PRO A 86 16.26 -14.87 -12.37
N HIS A 87 17.02 -15.80 -11.77
CA HIS A 87 17.70 -15.58 -10.48
C HIS A 87 18.73 -14.45 -10.53
N ASP A 88 19.41 -14.27 -11.66
CA ASP A 88 20.42 -13.25 -11.90
C ASP A 88 19.85 -11.82 -11.88
N ILE A 89 18.57 -11.64 -12.22
CA ILE A 89 17.93 -10.32 -12.22
C ILE A 89 17.10 -10.03 -10.96
N GLN A 90 16.88 -11.02 -10.10
CA GLN A 90 15.97 -10.91 -8.96
C GLN A 90 16.36 -9.79 -7.98
N MET A 91 17.65 -9.49 -7.85
CA MET A 91 18.16 -8.42 -6.99
C MET A 91 17.92 -7.01 -7.53
N PHE A 92 17.62 -6.87 -8.82
CA PHE A 92 17.44 -5.58 -9.50
C PHE A 92 15.96 -5.19 -9.66
N VAL A 93 15.04 -6.03 -9.20
CA VAL A 93 13.60 -5.74 -9.22
C VAL A 93 13.04 -5.60 -7.81
N PRO A 94 11.91 -4.91 -7.63
CA PRO A 94 11.20 -4.90 -6.36
C PRO A 94 10.82 -6.33 -5.92
N LYS A 95 11.00 -6.63 -4.63
CA LYS A 95 10.67 -7.95 -4.09
C LYS A 95 9.15 -8.14 -4.02
N TYR A 96 8.63 -8.98 -4.91
CA TYR A 96 7.21 -9.32 -4.95
C TYR A 96 6.81 -10.21 -3.76
N LYS A 97 5.71 -9.86 -3.08
CA LYS A 97 5.16 -10.60 -1.93
C LYS A 97 3.86 -11.36 -2.24
N GLY A 98 3.27 -11.15 -3.41
CA GLY A 98 2.04 -11.82 -3.83
C GLY A 98 0.91 -10.89 -4.24
N THR A 99 -0.26 -11.49 -4.49
CA THR A 99 -1.50 -10.77 -4.77
C THR A 99 -2.32 -10.64 -3.50
N PHE A 100 -2.82 -9.44 -3.23
CA PHE A 100 -3.80 -9.21 -2.17
C PHE A 100 -5.18 -9.05 -2.80
N LYS A 101 -6.16 -9.83 -2.37
CA LYS A 101 -7.55 -9.70 -2.78
C LYS A 101 -8.32 -9.01 -1.67
N SER A 102 -8.66 -7.74 -1.88
CA SER A 102 -9.67 -7.07 -1.06
C SER A 102 -10.67 -6.40 -1.99
N SER A 103 -11.94 -6.68 -1.73
CA SER A 103 -13.09 -6.08 -2.42
C SER A 103 -13.11 -4.56 -2.27
N LEU A 104 -12.65 -4.01 -1.14
CA LEU A 104 -12.58 -2.57 -0.90
C LEU A 104 -11.38 -1.89 -1.59
N LEU A 105 -10.26 -2.59 -1.75
CA LEU A 105 -9.04 -1.99 -2.31
C LEU A 105 -9.12 -1.75 -3.81
N LEU A 106 -9.78 -2.63 -4.57
CA LEU A 106 -10.02 -2.37 -5.99
C LEU A 106 -10.86 -1.11 -6.17
N ALA A 107 -11.95 -0.96 -5.39
CA ALA A 107 -12.80 0.22 -5.47
C ALA A 107 -12.09 1.51 -5.02
N LYS A 108 -11.23 1.48 -3.98
CA LYS A 108 -10.44 2.65 -3.56
C LYS A 108 -9.33 3.01 -4.56
N LEU A 109 -8.76 2.02 -5.27
CA LEU A 109 -7.76 2.26 -6.31
C LEU A 109 -8.38 2.87 -7.59
N ASP A 110 -9.61 2.48 -7.92
CA ASP A 110 -10.32 2.93 -9.14
C ASP A 110 -11.07 4.28 -8.94
N GLN A 111 -11.45 4.65 -7.71
CA GLN A 111 -12.28 5.85 -7.45
C GLN A 111 -11.53 7.17 -7.21
N ILE A 112 -10.19 7.19 -7.23
CA ILE A 112 -9.44 8.43 -7.04
C ILE A 112 -9.05 9.00 -8.41
N HIS A 113 -10.02 9.64 -9.06
CA HIS A 113 -9.91 10.41 -10.30
C HIS A 113 -10.17 11.90 -10.05
#